data_AF-A0A7W3RR64-F1
#
_entry.id   AF-A0A7W3RR64-F1
#
_cell.length_a   1.000
_cell.length_b   1.000
_cell.length_c   1.000
_cell.angle_alpha   90.00
_cell.angle_beta   90.00
_cell.angle_gamma   90.00
#
_symmetry.space_group_name_H-M   'P 1'
#
loop_
_entity.id
_entity.type
_entity.pdbx_description
1 polymer ?
#
loop_
_entity_poly.entity_id
_entity_poly.type
_entity_poly.pdbx_seq_one_letter_code
_entity_poly.pdbx_strand_id
1 'polypeptide(L)'
;MERAPDIAALIAAERRESANVFEELAPAQWDAPSLCAGWRVREVVAHMSMGFRYPTARVLLELARSRGSLNRMTDRLARRDAAARQDRDLADFLRTHAHPPLETPGRRPRRSPRP
;
A
#
# COMPACT_ATOMS: atom_id res chain seq x y z
N MET A 1 21.57 -19.52 17.82
CA MET A 1 20.17 -19.65 17.36
C MET A 1 19.73 -18.27 16.88
N GLU A 2 19.92 -18.00 15.59
CA GLU A 2 19.52 -16.75 14.93
C GLU A 2 18.01 -16.53 15.15
N ARG A 3 17.62 -15.36 15.66
CA ARG A 3 16.20 -14.98 15.74
C ARG A 3 15.71 -14.75 14.32
N ALA A 4 14.60 -15.39 13.94
CA ALA A 4 13.90 -15.05 12.72
C ALA A 4 13.61 -13.53 12.71
N PRO A 5 13.86 -12.83 11.59
CA PRO A 5 13.70 -11.39 11.53
C PRO A 5 12.27 -10.98 11.86
N ASP A 6 12.13 -9.84 12.52
CA ASP A 6 10.82 -9.26 12.76
C ASP A 6 10.25 -8.75 11.43
N ILE A 7 9.45 -9.61 10.78
CA ILE A 7 8.80 -9.30 9.50
C ILE A 7 7.96 -8.02 9.57
N ALA A 8 7.34 -7.72 10.72
CA ALA A 8 6.55 -6.50 10.85
C ALA A 8 7.46 -5.26 10.85
N ALA A 9 8.61 -5.34 11.51
CA ALA A 9 9.62 -4.29 11.47
C ALA A 9 10.21 -4.11 10.06
N LEU A 10 10.48 -5.20 9.34
CA LEU A 10 10.97 -5.14 7.95
C LEU A 10 9.96 -4.50 7.00
N ILE A 11 8.67 -4.87 7.09
CA ILE A 11 7.61 -4.23 6.31
C ILE A 11 7.52 -2.73 6.61
N ALA A 12 7.64 -2.35 7.88
CA ALA A 12 7.59 -0.96 8.27
C ALA A 12 8.81 -0.17 7.78
N ALA A 13 9.99 -0.77 7.77
CA ALA A 13 11.20 -0.16 7.19
C ALA A 13 11.01 0.08 5.69
N GLU A 14 10.62 -0.95 4.93
CA GLU A 14 10.42 -0.86 3.48
C GLU A 14 9.38 0.21 3.10
N ARG A 15 8.25 0.28 3.82
CA ARG A 15 7.22 1.31 3.55
C ARG A 15 7.72 2.73 3.81
N ARG A 16 8.59 2.92 4.80
CA ARG A 16 9.21 4.23 5.09
C ARG A 16 10.25 4.58 4.03
N GLU A 17 11.08 3.64 3.64
CA GLU A 17 12.08 3.85 2.59
C GLU A 17 11.41 4.18 1.25
N SER A 18 10.37 3.43 0.88
CA SER A 18 9.51 3.75 -0.27
C SER A 18 8.93 5.17 -0.18
N ALA A 19 8.39 5.57 0.98
CA ALA A 19 7.86 6.91 1.18
C ALA A 19 8.92 8.00 1.00
N ASN A 20 10.13 7.80 1.53
CA ASN A 20 11.26 8.73 1.35
C ASN A 20 11.59 8.91 -0.14
N VAL A 21 11.70 7.80 -0.89
CA VAL A 21 11.99 7.86 -2.34
C VAL A 21 10.91 8.66 -3.08
N PHE A 22 9.63 8.46 -2.76
CA PHE A 22 8.54 9.15 -3.45
C PHE A 22 8.46 10.65 -3.11
N GLU A 23 8.86 11.05 -1.90
CA GLU A 23 8.91 12.47 -1.50
C GLU A 23 10.00 13.26 -2.22
N GLU A 24 11.07 12.60 -2.63
CA GLU A 24 12.18 13.22 -3.37
C GLU A 24 11.89 13.38 -4.87
N LEU A 25 10.82 12.76 -5.38
CA LEU A 25 10.46 12.86 -6.79
C LEU A 25 9.93 14.26 -7.14
N ALA A 26 10.47 14.81 -8.22
CA ALA A 26 9.94 16.02 -8.84
C ALA A 26 8.54 15.77 -9.43
N PRO A 27 7.70 16.82 -9.59
CA PRO A 27 6.35 16.67 -10.16
C PRO A 27 6.32 15.96 -11.51
N ALA A 28 7.29 16.23 -12.39
CA ALA A 28 7.38 15.57 -13.69
C ALA A 28 7.67 14.05 -13.59
N GLN A 29 8.35 13.61 -12.53
CA GLN A 29 8.62 12.18 -12.29
C GLN A 29 7.38 11.45 -11.77
N TRP A 30 6.53 12.14 -11.01
CA TRP A 30 5.22 11.61 -10.61
C TRP A 30 4.29 11.37 -11.80
N ASP A 31 4.45 12.15 -12.86
CA ASP A 31 3.71 12.00 -14.12
C ASP A 31 4.37 11.07 -15.14
N ALA A 32 5.57 10.57 -14.86
CA ALA A 32 6.26 9.66 -15.76
C ALA A 32 5.52 8.31 -15.88
N PRO A 33 5.51 7.69 -17.07
CA PRO A 33 4.93 6.36 -17.26
C PRO A 33 5.69 5.32 -16.43
N SER A 34 4.96 4.36 -15.86
CA SER A 34 5.51 3.23 -15.13
C SER A 34 5.50 1.95 -15.97
N LEU A 35 6.10 0.88 -15.44
CA LEU A 35 6.01 -0.46 -16.04
C LEU A 35 4.60 -1.08 -15.91
N CYS A 36 3.75 -0.54 -15.01
CA CYS A 36 2.34 -0.88 -14.98
C CYS A 36 1.65 -0.20 -16.17
N ALA A 37 1.23 -0.99 -17.15
CA ALA A 37 0.67 -0.48 -18.40
C ALA A 37 -0.47 0.51 -18.16
N GLY A 38 -0.32 1.73 -18.70
CA GLY A 38 -1.31 2.80 -18.60
C GLY A 38 -1.34 3.53 -17.24
N TRP A 39 -0.38 3.28 -16.36
CA TRP A 39 -0.21 3.97 -15.08
C TRP A 39 1.05 4.82 -15.08
N ARG A 40 0.94 6.01 -14.49
CA ARG A 40 2.09 6.82 -14.08
C ARG A 40 2.55 6.39 -12.69
N VAL A 41 3.66 6.95 -12.24
CA VAL A 41 4.16 6.72 -10.88
C VAL A 41 3.07 7.01 -9.82
N ARG A 42 2.30 8.09 -9.97
CA ARG A 42 1.22 8.41 -9.02
C ARG A 42 0.15 7.33 -8.86
N GLU A 43 -0.22 6.64 -9.94
CA GLU A 43 -1.18 5.53 -9.86
C GLU A 43 -0.58 4.30 -9.17
N VAL A 44 0.73 4.04 -9.35
CA VAL A 44 1.44 2.96 -8.64
C VAL A 44 1.43 3.21 -7.14
N VAL A 45 1.79 4.42 -6.69
CA VAL A 45 1.80 4.75 -5.26
C VAL A 45 0.38 4.75 -4.67
N ALA A 46 -0.60 5.24 -5.41
CA ALA A 46 -2.01 5.15 -5.02
C ALA A 46 -2.47 3.69 -4.87
N HIS A 47 -2.00 2.78 -5.75
CA HIS A 47 -2.29 1.36 -5.64
C HIS A 47 -1.61 0.71 -4.42
N MET A 48 -0.33 1.03 -4.15
CA MET A 48 0.41 0.50 -3.00
C MET A 48 -0.27 0.85 -1.66
N SER A 49 -0.83 2.05 -1.55
CA SER A 49 -1.52 2.50 -0.33
C SER A 49 -2.98 2.05 -0.24
N MET A 50 -3.55 1.43 -1.29
CA MET A 50 -4.96 1.05 -1.38
C MET A 50 -5.43 0.18 -0.20
N GLY A 51 -4.61 -0.78 0.23
CA GLY A 51 -4.93 -1.71 1.32
C GLY A 51 -5.15 -1.03 2.69
N PHE A 52 -4.62 0.17 2.88
CA PHE A 52 -4.80 0.96 4.11
C PHE A 52 -6.00 1.89 4.05
N ARG A 53 -6.49 2.19 2.84
CA ARG A 53 -7.46 3.27 2.58
C ARG A 53 -8.89 2.76 2.54
N TYR A 54 -9.07 1.47 2.22
CA TYR A 54 -10.39 0.89 2.04
C TYR A 54 -10.66 -0.19 3.07
N PRO A 55 -11.78 -0.11 3.81
CA PRO A 55 -12.22 -1.23 4.61
C PRO A 55 -12.59 -2.41 3.70
N THR A 56 -12.43 -3.63 4.19
CA THR A 56 -12.67 -4.87 3.42
C THR A 56 -14.04 -4.89 2.75
N ALA A 57 -15.09 -4.44 3.43
CA ALA A 57 -16.44 -4.36 2.87
C ALA A 57 -16.51 -3.47 1.62
N ARG A 58 -15.77 -2.35 1.60
CA ARG A 58 -15.70 -1.47 0.44
C ARG A 58 -14.92 -2.12 -0.70
N VAL A 59 -13.84 -2.84 -0.41
CA VAL A 59 -13.11 -3.61 -1.44
C VAL A 59 -14.01 -4.65 -2.09
N LEU A 60 -14.76 -5.43 -1.30
CA LEU A 60 -15.71 -6.41 -1.82
C LEU A 60 -16.80 -5.79 -2.70
N LEU A 61 -17.33 -4.62 -2.30
CA LEU A 61 -18.29 -3.88 -3.10
C LEU A 61 -17.68 -3.39 -4.43
N GLU A 62 -16.47 -2.83 -4.41
CA GLU A 62 -15.78 -2.37 -5.61
C GLU A 62 -15.39 -3.53 -6.54
N LEU A 63 -15.12 -4.71 -5.99
CA LEU A 63 -14.88 -5.94 -6.72
C LEU A 63 -16.16 -6.43 -7.42
N ALA A 64 -17.28 -6.45 -6.70
CA ALA A 64 -18.59 -6.80 -7.27
C ALA A 64 -18.97 -5.83 -8.41
N ARG A 65 -18.78 -4.51 -8.22
CA ARG A 65 -18.94 -3.50 -9.28
C ARG A 65 -18.04 -3.73 -10.49
N SER A 66 -16.91 -4.39 -10.29
CA SER A 66 -15.95 -4.75 -11.34
C SER A 66 -16.21 -6.15 -11.92
N ARG A 67 -17.37 -6.74 -11.64
CA ARG A 67 -17.78 -8.08 -12.09
C ARG A 67 -16.77 -9.17 -11.69
N GLY A 68 -16.18 -9.05 -10.50
CA GLY A 68 -15.17 -9.97 -9.99
C GLY A 68 -13.75 -9.76 -10.53
N SER A 69 -13.52 -8.76 -11.39
CA SER A 69 -12.19 -8.47 -11.91
C SER A 69 -11.39 -7.56 -10.97
N LEU A 70 -10.41 -8.14 -10.27
CA LEU A 70 -9.48 -7.38 -9.43
C LEU A 70 -8.71 -6.34 -10.24
N ASN A 71 -8.23 -6.68 -11.44
CA ASN A 71 -7.48 -5.74 -12.28
C ASN A 71 -8.30 -4.49 -12.64
N ARG A 72 -9.58 -4.65 -13.01
CA ARG A 72 -10.46 -3.50 -13.31
C ARG A 72 -10.77 -2.69 -12.05
N MET A 73 -10.91 -3.35 -10.91
CA MET A 73 -11.13 -2.70 -9.63
C MET A 73 -9.92 -1.86 -9.23
N THR A 74 -8.72 -2.45 -9.24
CA THR A 74 -7.48 -1.79 -8.82
C THR A 74 -7.12 -0.64 -9.75
N ASP A 75 -7.26 -0.79 -11.07
CA ASP A 75 -7.07 0.30 -12.04
C ASP A 75 -8.01 1.49 -11.76
N ARG A 76 -9.31 1.22 -11.59
CA ARG A 76 -10.28 2.28 -11.30
C ARG A 76 -9.96 3.02 -9.99
N LEU A 77 -9.65 2.27 -8.93
CA LEU A 77 -9.37 2.85 -7.61
C LEU A 77 -8.04 3.61 -7.61
N ALA A 78 -6.99 3.08 -8.23
CA ALA A 78 -5.69 3.73 -8.34
C ALA A 78 -5.81 5.07 -9.08
N ARG A 79 -6.50 5.11 -10.23
CA ARG A 79 -6.77 6.35 -10.96
C ARG A 79 -7.59 7.36 -10.15
N ARG A 80 -8.64 6.89 -9.46
CA ARG A 80 -9.46 7.77 -8.61
C ARG A 80 -8.62 8.38 -7.48
N ASP A 81 -7.82 7.56 -6.82
CA ASP A 81 -7.00 8.01 -5.69
C ASP A 81 -5.86 8.93 -6.12
N ALA A 82 -5.23 8.66 -7.27
CA ALA A 82 -4.21 9.52 -7.87
C ALA A 82 -4.76 10.87 -8.31
N ALA A 83 -6.02 10.94 -8.79
CA ALA A 83 -6.66 12.20 -9.18
C ALA A 83 -7.16 13.02 -7.98
N ALA A 84 -7.49 12.38 -6.86
CA ALA A 84 -8.11 13.03 -5.72
C ALA A 84 -7.11 13.59 -4.69
N ARG A 85 -5.80 13.41 -4.88
CA ARG A 85 -4.77 13.68 -3.86
C ARG A 85 -3.53 14.33 -4.41
N GLN A 86 -2.83 15.03 -3.53
CA GLN A 86 -1.49 15.52 -3.81
C GLN A 86 -0.49 14.36 -3.70
N ASP A 87 0.57 14.44 -4.49
CA ASP A 87 1.61 13.41 -4.57
C ASP A 87 2.27 13.14 -3.21
N ARG A 88 2.54 14.20 -2.43
CA ARG A 88 3.05 14.09 -1.06
C ARG A 88 2.12 13.31 -0.13
N ASP A 89 0.80 13.45 -0.31
CA ASP A 89 -0.17 12.77 0.56
C ASP A 89 -0.16 11.27 0.25
N LEU A 90 0.05 10.88 -1.01
CA LEU A 90 0.17 9.48 -1.40
C LEU A 90 1.41 8.81 -0.79
N ALA A 91 2.54 9.52 -0.77
CA ALA A 91 3.77 9.05 -0.11
C ALA A 91 3.60 8.96 1.41
N ASP A 92 3.01 9.98 2.04
CA ASP A 92 2.80 10.01 3.49
C ASP A 92 1.86 8.90 3.97
N PHE A 93 0.91 8.47 3.14
CA PHE A 93 0.07 7.30 3.45
C PHE A 93 0.88 6.03 3.70
N LEU A 94 1.98 5.80 2.96
CA LEU A 94 2.85 4.65 3.17
C LEU A 94 3.61 4.76 4.49
N ARG A 95 4.07 5.97 4.85
CA ARG A 95 4.78 6.22 6.11
C ARG A 95 3.87 6.07 7.32
N THR A 96 2.70 6.68 7.28
CA THR A 96 1.72 6.65 8.38
C THR A 96 1.20 5.23 8.64
N HIS A 97 1.11 4.40 7.59
CA HIS A 97 0.66 3.01 7.69
C HIS A 97 1.83 2.00 7.58
N ALA A 98 3.04 2.41 7.96
CA ALA A 98 4.22 1.57 7.89
C ALA A 98 4.06 0.27 8.71
N HIS A 99 3.44 0.36 9.90
CA HIS A 99 3.20 -0.81 10.72
C HIS A 99 1.96 -1.58 10.26
N PRO A 100 2.09 -2.87 9.86
CA PRO A 100 0.92 -3.70 9.66
C PRO A 100 0.22 -3.96 11.00
N PRO A 101 -1.11 -4.11 11.03
CA PRO A 101 -1.80 -4.60 12.22
C PRO A 101 -1.14 -5.90 12.71
N LEU A 102 -0.97 -6.05 14.03
CA LEU A 102 -0.29 -7.19 14.64
C LEU A 102 -0.97 -8.55 14.38
N GLU A 103 -2.15 -8.57 13.76
CA GLU A 103 -2.90 -9.79 13.46
C GLU A 103 -3.05 -9.97 11.96
N THR A 104 -2.19 -10.82 11.40
CA THR A 104 -2.48 -11.52 10.15
C THR A 104 -3.42 -12.68 10.50
N PRO A 105 -4.62 -12.77 9.93
CA PRO A 105 -5.49 -13.94 10.12
C PRO A 105 -4.71 -15.22 9.79
N GLY A 106 -4.48 -16.07 10.81
CA GLY A 106 -3.70 -17.31 10.70
C GLY A 106 -2.32 -17.29 11.38
N ARG A 107 -1.78 -16.13 11.78
CA ARG A 107 -0.53 -16.06 12.57
C ARG A 107 -0.88 -16.19 14.06
N ARG A 108 -0.55 -17.33 14.68
CA ARG A 108 -0.74 -17.49 16.14
C ARG A 108 0.08 -16.43 16.89
N PRO A 109 -0.48 -15.77 17.93
CA PRO A 109 0.31 -14.92 18.79
C PRO A 109 1.44 -15.75 19.42
N ARG A 110 2.68 -15.26 19.33
CA ARG A 110 3.80 -15.86 20.06
C ARG A 110 3.49 -15.71 21.55
N ARG A 111 3.14 -16.83 22.21
CA ARG A 111 3.11 -16.86 23.68
C ARG A 111 4.53 -16.61 24.19
N SER A 112 4.69 -15.59 25.02
CA SER A 112 5.89 -15.42 25.84
C SER A 112 6.09 -16.68 26.69
N PRO A 113 7.32 -17.17 26.89
CA PRO A 113 7.55 -18.23 27.85
C PRO A 113 7.12 -17.72 29.23
N ARG A 114 6.27 -18.48 29.92
CA ARG A 114 5.98 -18.25 31.35
C ARG A 114 7.28 -18.50 32.14
N PRO A 115 7.51 -17.74 33.22
CA PRO A 115 8.68 -17.91 34.07
C PRO A 115 8.74 -19.30 34.70
#